data_AF-A0A3M1KTP2-F1
#
_entry.id   AF-A0A3M1KTP2-F1
#
_cell.length_a   1.000
_cell.length_b   1.000
_cell.length_c   1.000
_cell.angle_alpha   90.00
_cell.angle_beta   90.00
_cell.angle_gamma   90.00
#
_symmetry.space_group_name_H-M   'P 1'
#
loop_
_entity.id
_entity.type
_entity.pdbx_description
1 polymer ?
#
loop_
_entity_poly.entity_id
_entity_poly.type
_entity_poly.pdbx_seq_one_letter_code
_entity_poly.pdbx_strand_id
1 'polypeptide(L)'
;EDANTPQSYSYAEVPAGDYRGIELAIGVNPELNSKTWTDYPPEHPLHRSSHYWSDWQSFMFTKIDGIYDANDDGKFLNNNTDHALSIHTGSNQLYTPLTILTDFKVVENQSSSLPLSVDVYRLFDNGNDVLDLDSQQLIHTNDINDLTIASFVMGNYQVALKAD
;
A
#
# COMPACT_ATOMS: atom_id res chain seq x y z
N GLU A 1 -10.19 -4.72 9.81
CA GLU A 1 -11.16 -3.69 10.24
C GLU A 1 -10.86 -2.33 9.60
N ASP A 2 -9.61 -1.87 9.57
CA ASP A 2 -9.27 -0.54 9.04
C ASP A 2 -9.49 -0.34 7.53
N ALA A 3 -9.35 -1.40 6.71
CA ALA A 3 -9.44 -1.32 5.25
C ALA A 3 -10.82 -0.86 4.71
N ASN A 4 -11.90 -1.02 5.49
CA ASN A 4 -13.26 -0.64 5.08
C ASN A 4 -13.71 0.71 5.61
N THR A 5 -12.84 1.44 6.33
CA THR A 5 -13.16 2.78 6.84
C THR A 5 -12.46 3.83 5.98
N PRO A 6 -13.19 4.55 5.10
CA PRO A 6 -12.61 5.59 4.27
C PRO A 6 -11.86 6.62 5.12
N GLN A 7 -10.64 6.95 4.70
CA GLN A 7 -9.88 8.06 5.28
C GLN A 7 -10.08 9.30 4.40
N SER A 8 -10.08 10.48 5.01
CA SER A 8 -10.22 11.75 4.30
C SER A 8 -9.09 12.70 4.68
N TYR A 9 -8.50 13.31 3.66
CA TYR A 9 -7.46 14.32 3.79
C TYR A 9 -7.94 15.60 3.12
N SER A 10 -7.81 16.73 3.81
CA SER A 10 -8.30 18.03 3.35
C SER A 10 -7.16 19.01 3.17
N TYR A 11 -7.18 19.74 2.05
CA TYR A 11 -6.18 20.74 1.70
C TYR A 11 -6.87 22.09 1.47
N ALA A 12 -6.51 23.12 2.23
CA ALA A 12 -7.25 24.38 2.30
C ALA A 12 -6.94 25.38 1.16
N GLU A 13 -5.91 25.14 0.35
CA GLU A 13 -5.36 26.14 -0.57
C GLU A 13 -5.07 25.54 -1.97
N VAL A 14 -5.97 24.69 -2.46
CA VAL A 14 -5.86 24.17 -3.83
C VAL A 14 -6.37 25.25 -4.81
N PRO A 15 -5.56 25.73 -5.77
CA PRO A 15 -6.01 26.76 -6.72
C PRO A 15 -7.25 26.32 -7.50
N ALA A 16 -8.18 27.24 -7.72
CA ALA A 16 -9.31 26.97 -8.61
C ALA A 16 -8.82 26.73 -10.04
N GLY A 17 -9.40 25.75 -10.72
CA GLY A 17 -8.98 25.37 -12.07
C GLY A 17 -9.50 24.01 -12.51
N ASP A 18 -9.24 23.70 -13.77
CA ASP A 18 -9.46 22.38 -14.37
C ASP A 18 -8.17 21.56 -14.28
N TYR A 19 -8.25 20.41 -13.61
CA TYR A 19 -7.13 19.50 -13.36
C TYR A 19 -7.30 18.24 -14.20
N ARG A 20 -6.17 17.61 -14.57
CA ARG A 20 -6.13 16.37 -15.37
C ARG A 20 -5.73 15.14 -14.59
N GLY A 21 -5.48 15.30 -13.29
CA GLY A 21 -5.06 14.23 -12.41
C GLY A 21 -4.37 14.72 -11.16
N ILE A 22 -3.89 13.75 -10.37
CA ILE A 22 -3.09 13.98 -9.17
C ILE A 22 -1.81 13.15 -9.22
N GLU A 23 -0.79 13.63 -8.52
CA GLU A 23 0.44 12.89 -8.26
C GLU A 23 0.55 12.63 -6.75
N LEU A 24 0.87 11.39 -6.41
CA LEU A 24 1.13 10.95 -5.03
C LEU A 24 2.18 9.85 -5.05
N ALA A 25 2.55 9.34 -3.88
CA ALA A 25 3.38 8.15 -3.80
C ALA A 25 2.85 7.19 -2.74
N ILE A 26 3.02 5.90 -2.97
CA ILE A 26 2.79 4.85 -1.98
C ILE A 26 4.13 4.44 -1.39
N GLY A 27 4.17 4.31 -0.07
CA GLY A 27 5.38 4.11 0.71
C GLY A 27 5.80 5.35 1.49
N VAL A 28 6.91 5.22 2.23
CA VAL A 28 7.47 6.32 3.03
C VAL A 28 8.63 6.94 2.26
N ASN A 29 8.62 8.26 2.11
CA ASN A 29 9.73 9.00 1.50
C ASN A 29 11.06 8.64 2.21
N PRO A 30 12.18 8.46 1.48
CA PRO A 30 13.46 8.04 2.07
C PRO A 30 13.98 8.92 3.23
N GLU A 31 13.74 10.23 3.21
CA GLU A 31 14.14 11.13 4.30
C GLU A 31 13.32 10.88 5.56
N LEU A 32 12.05 10.53 5.40
CA LEU A 32 11.19 10.14 6.51
C LEU A 32 11.52 8.71 6.99
N ASN A 33 11.86 7.83 6.06
CA ASN A 33 12.15 6.42 6.35
C ASN A 33 13.52 6.21 7.00
N SER A 34 14.44 7.17 6.90
CA SER A 34 15.76 7.11 7.54
C SER A 34 15.73 7.37 9.06
N LYS A 35 14.54 7.52 9.65
CA LYS A 35 14.33 7.78 11.08
C LYS A 35 13.58 6.61 11.72
N THR A 36 13.67 6.52 13.04
CA THR A 36 12.89 5.58 13.85
C THR A 36 11.54 6.18 14.22
N TRP A 37 10.58 5.35 14.64
CA TRP A 37 9.25 5.82 15.06
C TRP A 37 9.30 6.79 16.25
N THR A 38 10.31 6.67 17.13
CA THR A 38 10.51 7.57 18.28
C THR A 38 11.03 8.95 17.92
N ASP A 39 11.56 9.13 16.70
CA ASP A 39 12.05 10.44 16.23
C ASP A 39 10.91 11.37 15.79
N TYR A 40 9.68 10.85 15.69
CA TYR A 40 8.48 11.60 15.35
C TYR A 40 7.65 11.95 16.59
N PRO A 41 6.93 13.08 16.61
CA PRO A 41 6.02 13.41 17.70
C PRO A 41 4.84 12.42 17.74
N PRO A 42 4.20 12.20 18.91
CA PRO A 42 3.14 11.21 19.09
C PRO A 42 1.96 11.28 18.11
N GLU A 43 1.67 12.47 17.59
CA GLU A 43 0.59 12.77 16.67
C GLU A 43 0.95 12.45 15.21
N HIS A 44 2.23 12.26 14.92
CA HIS A 44 2.70 11.96 13.58
C HIS A 44 2.29 10.54 13.17
N PRO A 45 1.84 10.30 11.93
CA PRO A 45 1.40 8.97 11.48
C PRO A 45 2.48 7.88 11.58
N LEU A 46 3.76 8.27 11.56
CA LEU A 46 4.91 7.36 11.72
C LEU A 46 5.34 7.11 13.19
N HIS A 47 4.70 7.73 14.18
CA HIS A 47 4.95 7.42 15.60
C HIS A 47 4.19 6.15 16.04
N ARG A 48 4.40 5.04 15.32
CA ARG A 48 3.76 3.76 15.62
C ARG A 48 4.83 2.67 15.58
N SER A 49 5.18 2.15 16.75
CA SER A 49 6.18 1.09 16.88
C SER A 49 5.82 -0.15 16.06
N SER A 50 4.53 -0.49 15.97
CA SER A 50 4.01 -1.61 15.16
C SER A 50 4.19 -1.44 13.65
N HIS A 51 4.52 -0.23 13.17
CA HIS A 51 4.75 0.05 11.76
C HIS A 51 6.24 0.14 11.42
N TYR A 52 7.14 -0.04 12.38
CA TYR A 52 8.59 0.03 12.15
C TYR A 52 9.24 -1.31 12.44
N TRP A 53 9.98 -1.87 11.49
CA TRP A 53 10.73 -3.11 11.69
C TRP A 53 12.21 -2.79 11.88
N SER A 54 12.69 -2.96 13.11
CA SER A 54 14.08 -2.65 13.48
C SER A 54 15.13 -3.40 12.67
N ASP A 55 14.88 -4.65 12.29
CA ASP A 55 15.80 -5.45 11.47
C ASP A 55 15.96 -4.88 10.06
N TRP A 56 14.91 -4.26 9.54
CA TRP A 56 14.93 -3.59 8.24
C TRP A 56 15.42 -2.14 8.30
N GLN A 57 15.45 -1.56 9.51
CA GLN A 57 15.63 -0.14 9.73
C GLN A 57 14.70 0.71 8.84
N SER A 58 13.45 0.25 8.70
CA SER A 58 12.46 0.81 7.79
C SER A 58 11.07 0.71 8.38
N PHE A 59 10.21 1.64 8.01
CA PHE A 59 8.78 1.48 8.18
C PHE A 59 8.24 0.41 7.22
N MET A 60 7.24 -0.33 7.69
CA MET A 60 6.33 -1.14 6.88
C MET A 60 5.17 -0.24 6.44
N PHE A 61 4.99 -0.05 5.14
CA PHE A 61 3.95 0.85 4.60
C PHE A 61 2.75 0.13 3.99
N THR A 62 2.92 -1.09 3.51
CA THR A 62 1.82 -1.99 3.14
C THR A 62 1.96 -3.29 3.91
N LYS A 63 0.84 -3.81 4.40
CA LYS A 63 0.76 -5.04 5.16
C LYS A 63 -0.46 -5.83 4.71
N ILE A 64 -0.22 -6.99 4.10
CA ILE A 64 -1.24 -7.94 3.68
C ILE A 64 -0.97 -9.25 4.39
N ASP A 65 -1.77 -9.52 5.41
CA ASP A 65 -1.74 -10.79 6.15
C ASP A 65 -3.04 -11.55 5.92
N GLY A 66 -2.94 -12.86 5.80
CA GLY A 66 -4.11 -13.71 5.62
C GLY A 66 -3.79 -15.20 5.64
N ILE A 67 -4.79 -15.99 5.30
CA ILE A 67 -4.68 -17.41 4.98
C ILE A 67 -5.40 -17.57 3.65
N TYR A 68 -4.79 -18.26 2.69
CA TYR A 68 -5.43 -18.56 1.41
C TYR A 68 -5.86 -20.02 1.37
N ASP A 69 -6.99 -20.29 0.72
CA ASP A 69 -7.56 -21.62 0.53
C ASP A 69 -6.81 -22.30 -0.62
N ALA A 70 -5.85 -23.18 -0.29
CA ALA A 70 -4.97 -23.78 -1.28
C ALA A 70 -5.57 -25.04 -1.92
N ASN A 71 -6.62 -25.61 -1.32
CA ASN A 71 -7.29 -26.82 -1.81
C ASN A 71 -8.70 -26.58 -2.33
N ASP A 72 -9.15 -25.32 -2.39
CA ASP A 72 -10.46 -24.87 -2.86
C ASP A 72 -11.61 -25.58 -2.13
N ASP A 73 -11.45 -25.83 -0.81
CA ASP A 73 -12.46 -26.50 0.01
C ASP A 73 -13.41 -25.52 0.74
N GLY A 74 -13.18 -24.22 0.57
CA GLY A 74 -13.93 -23.13 1.16
C GLY A 74 -13.55 -22.83 2.62
N LYS A 75 -12.49 -23.44 3.14
CA LYS A 75 -11.96 -23.18 4.48
C LYS A 75 -10.61 -22.49 4.38
N PHE A 76 -10.33 -21.69 5.41
CA PHE A 76 -9.09 -20.91 5.52
C PHE A 76 -8.45 -21.27 6.86
N LEU A 77 -7.70 -22.37 6.89
CA LEU A 77 -7.16 -22.96 8.12
C LEU A 77 -5.64 -23.00 8.06
N ASN A 78 -4.94 -22.18 8.84
CA ASN A 78 -3.47 -22.24 8.93
C ASN A 78 -2.99 -23.64 9.39
N ASN A 79 -2.68 -24.52 8.43
CA ASN A 79 -2.42 -25.94 8.63
C ASN A 79 -1.47 -26.48 7.53
N ASN A 80 -1.50 -27.79 7.27
CA ASN A 80 -0.61 -28.42 6.27
C ASN A 80 -1.09 -28.28 4.82
N THR A 81 -2.31 -27.80 4.62
CA THR A 81 -2.96 -27.63 3.33
C THR A 81 -3.06 -26.15 2.98
N ASP A 82 -3.58 -25.31 3.88
CA ASP A 82 -3.62 -23.87 3.69
C ASP A 82 -2.45 -23.21 4.42
N HIS A 83 -1.90 -22.16 3.82
CA HIS A 83 -0.76 -21.45 4.37
C HIS A 83 -1.10 -20.01 4.71
N ALA A 84 -0.46 -19.51 5.76
CA ALA A 84 -0.52 -18.09 6.07
C ALA A 84 0.28 -17.29 5.03
N LEU A 85 -0.31 -16.20 4.55
CA LEU A 85 0.33 -15.19 3.73
C LEU A 85 0.75 -14.03 4.63
N SER A 86 1.97 -13.53 4.45
CA SER A 86 2.43 -12.31 5.13
C SER A 86 3.32 -11.48 4.22
N ILE A 87 2.71 -10.48 3.57
CA ILE A 87 3.39 -9.54 2.70
C ILE A 87 3.45 -8.19 3.39
N HIS A 88 4.62 -7.84 3.92
CA HIS A 88 4.95 -6.52 4.45
C HIS A 88 5.95 -5.84 3.52
N THR A 89 5.74 -4.56 3.23
CA THR A 89 6.62 -3.83 2.32
C THR A 89 7.37 -2.75 3.09
N GLY A 90 8.70 -2.75 2.96
CA GLY A 90 9.64 -1.80 3.54
C GLY A 90 10.83 -1.60 2.59
N SER A 91 11.69 -0.62 2.86
CA SER A 91 12.80 -0.13 2.01
C SER A 91 12.49 1.18 1.29
N ASN A 92 13.52 2.01 1.15
CA ASN A 92 13.50 3.22 0.33
C ASN A 92 13.27 2.92 -1.16
N GLN A 93 13.68 1.73 -1.62
CA GLN A 93 13.54 1.31 -3.02
C GLN A 93 12.09 1.10 -3.45
N LEU A 94 11.20 0.91 -2.49
CA LEU A 94 9.78 0.65 -2.71
C LEU A 94 8.92 1.92 -2.59
N TYR A 95 9.52 3.09 -2.35
CA TYR A 95 8.81 4.36 -2.50
C TYR A 95 8.37 4.51 -3.97
N THR A 96 7.06 4.41 -4.20
CA THR A 96 6.49 4.26 -5.54
C THR A 96 5.65 5.50 -5.89
N PRO A 97 6.17 6.43 -6.70
CA PRO A 97 5.39 7.54 -7.24
C PRO A 97 4.30 7.03 -8.19
N LEU A 98 3.15 7.67 -8.15
CA LEU A 98 1.97 7.35 -8.95
C LEU A 98 1.35 8.64 -9.51
N THR A 99 0.91 8.55 -10.76
CA THR A 99 0.08 9.57 -11.39
C THR A 99 -1.29 8.96 -11.68
N ILE A 100 -2.35 9.55 -11.15
CA ILE A 100 -3.73 9.14 -11.41
C ILE A 100 -4.33 10.17 -12.35
N LEU A 101 -4.57 9.76 -13.60
CA LEU A 101 -5.20 10.62 -14.60
C LEU A 101 -6.72 10.58 -14.41
N THR A 102 -7.27 11.72 -14.03
CA THR A 102 -8.71 11.92 -13.84
C THR A 102 -9.01 13.40 -13.97
N ASP A 103 -9.97 13.75 -14.82
CA ASP A 103 -10.34 15.15 -15.00
C ASP A 103 -11.27 15.58 -13.87
N PHE A 104 -10.90 16.63 -13.14
CA PHE A 104 -11.73 17.20 -12.08
C PHE A 104 -11.55 18.71 -12.00
N LYS A 105 -12.52 19.38 -11.37
CA LYS A 105 -12.53 20.84 -11.25
C LYS A 105 -12.51 21.25 -9.79
N VAL A 106 -11.63 22.18 -9.47
CA VAL A 106 -11.65 22.89 -8.18
C VAL A 106 -12.27 24.26 -8.41
N VAL A 107 -13.32 24.57 -7.66
CA VAL A 107 -14.04 25.85 -7.75
C VAL A 107 -13.74 26.68 -6.51
N GLU A 108 -13.47 27.97 -6.73
CA GLU A 108 -13.17 28.90 -5.64
C GLU A 108 -14.29 28.90 -4.59
N ASN A 109 -13.91 28.87 -3.31
CA ASN A 109 -14.82 28.84 -2.16
C ASN A 109 -15.79 27.64 -2.15
N GLN A 110 -15.47 26.54 -2.83
CA GLN A 110 -16.22 25.28 -2.77
C GLN A 110 -15.32 24.13 -2.37
N SER A 111 -15.86 23.21 -1.57
CA SER A 111 -15.21 21.94 -1.29
C SER A 111 -15.32 21.03 -2.52
N SER A 112 -14.19 20.52 -2.99
CA SER A 112 -14.12 19.48 -4.03
C SER A 112 -13.60 18.20 -3.39
N SER A 113 -14.15 17.06 -3.78
CA SER A 113 -13.74 15.73 -3.28
C SER A 113 -13.34 14.85 -4.46
N LEU A 114 -12.18 14.22 -4.37
CA LEU A 114 -11.73 13.21 -5.31
C LEU A 114 -11.66 11.86 -4.57
N PRO A 115 -12.68 11.00 -4.70
CA PRO A 115 -12.66 9.68 -4.09
C PRO A 115 -11.59 8.82 -4.76
N LEU A 116 -10.82 8.10 -3.94
CA LEU A 116 -9.82 7.14 -4.40
C LEU A 116 -10.17 5.76 -3.85
N SER A 117 -10.01 4.74 -4.68
CA SER A 117 -10.19 3.34 -4.29
C SER A 117 -8.97 2.50 -4.68
N VAL A 118 -8.67 1.50 -3.85
CA VAL A 118 -7.64 0.50 -4.13
C VAL A 118 -8.34 -0.84 -4.36
N ASP A 119 -8.19 -1.37 -5.57
CA ASP A 119 -8.59 -2.73 -5.87
C ASP A 119 -7.54 -3.72 -5.33
N VAL A 120 -7.80 -4.31 -4.16
CA VAL A 120 -6.87 -5.23 -3.51
C VAL A 120 -6.55 -6.44 -4.39
N TYR A 121 -7.51 -6.92 -5.20
CA TYR A 121 -7.26 -8.03 -6.12
C TYR A 121 -6.16 -7.66 -7.14
N ARG A 122 -6.17 -6.41 -7.60
CA ARG A 122 -5.18 -5.91 -8.56
C ARG A 122 -3.77 -5.78 -8.01
N LEU A 123 -3.60 -5.80 -6.68
CA LEU A 123 -2.27 -5.90 -6.07
C LEU A 123 -1.61 -7.27 -6.31
N PHE A 124 -2.42 -8.31 -6.52
CA PHE A 124 -1.97 -9.69 -6.80
C PHE A 124 -2.03 -10.03 -8.29
N ASP A 125 -2.91 -9.39 -9.06
CA ASP A 125 -3.09 -9.62 -10.49
C ASP A 125 -3.18 -8.30 -11.25
N ASN A 126 -2.13 -7.96 -11.99
CA ASN A 126 -2.10 -6.73 -12.80
C ASN A 126 -2.66 -6.91 -14.23
N GLY A 127 -3.18 -8.09 -14.56
CA GLY A 127 -3.71 -8.47 -15.87
C GLY A 127 -2.66 -8.98 -16.86
N ASN A 128 -1.37 -8.78 -16.60
CA ASN A 128 -0.26 -9.32 -17.38
C ASN A 128 0.49 -10.42 -16.61
N ASP A 129 0.53 -10.29 -15.29
CA ASP A 129 1.22 -11.18 -14.38
C ASP A 129 0.44 -11.33 -13.07
N VAL A 130 0.59 -12.48 -12.43
CA VAL A 130 -0.13 -12.86 -11.21
C VAL A 130 0.86 -13.36 -10.18
N LEU A 131 0.71 -12.92 -8.94
CA LEU A 131 1.47 -13.47 -7.83
C LEU A 131 0.96 -14.88 -7.53
N ASP A 132 1.76 -15.88 -7.89
CA ASP A 132 1.48 -17.28 -7.59
C ASP A 132 1.71 -17.57 -6.10
N LEU A 133 0.59 -17.76 -5.38
CA LEU A 133 0.59 -18.08 -3.95
C LEU A 133 0.88 -19.56 -3.66
N ASP A 134 0.83 -20.46 -4.64
CA ASP A 134 1.12 -21.89 -4.44
C ASP A 134 2.64 -22.16 -4.32
N SER A 135 3.47 -21.20 -4.76
CA SER A 135 4.89 -21.22 -4.48
C SER A 135 5.14 -20.78 -3.03
N GLN A 136 5.45 -21.73 -2.14
CA GLN A 136 5.77 -21.47 -0.73
C GLN A 136 6.94 -20.47 -0.51
N GLN A 137 7.74 -20.19 -1.54
CA GLN A 137 8.79 -19.17 -1.49
C GLN A 137 8.26 -17.74 -1.68
N LEU A 138 7.01 -17.58 -2.14
CA LEU A 138 6.42 -16.29 -2.53
C LEU A 138 5.34 -15.77 -1.57
N ILE A 139 5.19 -16.39 -0.39
CA ILE A 139 4.13 -16.06 0.57
C ILE A 139 4.60 -15.26 1.80
N HIS A 140 5.90 -14.94 1.88
CA HIS A 140 6.49 -14.17 2.98
C HIS A 140 7.51 -13.14 2.47
N THR A 141 7.42 -11.91 2.97
CA THR A 141 8.43 -10.86 2.71
C THR A 141 9.10 -10.45 4.01
N ASN A 142 10.01 -11.29 4.52
CA ASN A 142 10.73 -11.04 5.77
C ASN A 142 12.21 -10.66 5.57
N ASP A 143 12.73 -10.74 4.34
CA ASP A 143 14.09 -10.33 3.99
C ASP A 143 14.09 -9.00 3.21
N ILE A 144 14.68 -7.96 3.79
CA ILE A 144 14.79 -6.64 3.17
C ILE A 144 15.68 -6.62 1.92
N ASN A 145 16.49 -7.66 1.70
CA ASN A 145 17.33 -7.81 0.50
C ASN A 145 16.62 -8.57 -0.63
N ASP A 146 15.52 -9.27 -0.33
CA ASP A 146 14.66 -9.89 -1.34
C ASP A 146 13.36 -9.08 -1.46
N LEU A 147 13.39 -8.14 -2.40
CA LEU A 147 12.26 -7.27 -2.66
C LEU A 147 11.34 -7.80 -3.76
N THR A 148 11.45 -9.07 -4.18
CA THR A 148 10.74 -9.57 -5.38
C THR A 148 9.22 -9.42 -5.25
N ILE A 149 8.63 -10.01 -4.21
CA ILE A 149 7.18 -9.95 -3.96
C ILE A 149 6.76 -8.53 -3.58
N ALA A 150 7.56 -7.87 -2.74
CA ALA A 150 7.26 -6.52 -2.27
C ALA A 150 7.25 -5.50 -3.43
N SER A 151 8.16 -5.63 -4.39
CA SER A 151 8.20 -4.80 -5.60
C SER A 151 7.04 -5.10 -6.53
N PHE A 152 6.64 -6.37 -6.66
CA PHE A 152 5.46 -6.76 -7.42
C PHE A 152 4.19 -6.08 -6.86
N VAL A 153 3.93 -6.25 -5.57
CA VAL A 153 2.76 -5.65 -4.90
C VAL A 153 2.80 -4.12 -4.97
N MET A 154 3.96 -3.51 -4.71
CA MET A 154 4.10 -2.05 -4.73
C MET A 154 3.95 -1.47 -6.14
N GLY A 155 4.50 -2.13 -7.16
CA GLY A 155 4.35 -1.75 -8.56
C GLY A 155 2.89 -1.82 -9.01
N ASN A 156 2.14 -2.82 -8.51
CA ASN A 156 0.75 -3.02 -8.90
C ASN A 156 -0.22 -1.94 -8.37
N TYR A 157 0.21 -1.07 -7.45
CA TYR A 157 -0.60 0.12 -7.11
C TYR A 157 -0.87 1.01 -8.34
N GLN A 158 -0.04 0.96 -9.39
CA GLN A 158 -0.28 1.68 -10.65
C GLN A 158 -1.58 1.28 -11.35
N VAL A 159 -2.04 0.03 -11.16
CA VAL A 159 -3.29 -0.47 -11.75
C VAL A 159 -4.39 -0.67 -10.70
N ALA A 160 -4.02 -0.83 -9.43
CA ALA A 160 -4.97 -1.04 -8.34
C ALA A 160 -5.58 0.27 -7.80
N LEU A 161 -4.80 1.35 -7.73
CA LEU A 161 -5.26 2.64 -7.22
C LEU A 161 -5.88 3.47 -8.33
N LYS A 162 -7.13 3.90 -8.15
CA LYS A 162 -7.87 4.71 -9.12
C LYS A 162 -8.69 5.80 -8.44
N ALA A 163 -9.05 6.82 -9.22
CA ALA A 163 -10.11 7.74 -8.84
C ALA A 163 -11.47 7.16 -9.29
N ASP A 164 -12.49 7.33 -8.45
CA ASP A 164 -13.87 6.86 -8.71
C ASP A 164 -14.75 7.93 -9.36
#